data_AF-A0A060I963-F1
#
_entry.id   AF-A0A060I963-F1
#
_cell.length_a   1.000
_cell.length_b   1.000
_cell.length_c   1.000
_cell.angle_alpha   90.00
_cell.angle_beta   90.00
_cell.angle_gamma   90.00
#
_symmetry.space_group_name_H-M   'P 1'
#
loop_
_entity.id
_entity.type
_entity.pdbx_description
1 polymer ?
#
loop_
_entity_poly.entity_id
_entity_poly.type
_entity_poly.pdbx_seq_one_letter_code
_entity_poly.pdbx_strand_id
1 'polypeptide(L)'
;MVERYDQSAVKGSDMLNPVMNNTKWDEVRLAMYALDPSPAWSTLVANGHRYGPDREWFYHFRNGGYEDIVHVDIHVTTSHQRELVQSALRKIHVPGEETADGFCVFGYAERGQVTAYI
;
A
#
# COMPACT_ATOMS: atom_id res chain seq x y z
N MET A 1 -10.37 -39.66 7.03
CA MET A 1 -9.19 -38.79 7.08
C MET A 1 -9.70 -37.37 6.95
N VAL A 2 -10.01 -36.73 8.08
CA VAL A 2 -10.54 -35.36 8.11
C VAL A 2 -9.35 -34.42 8.18
N GLU A 3 -9.10 -33.69 7.09
CA GLU A 3 -8.14 -32.60 7.06
C GLU A 3 -8.56 -31.59 8.12
N ARG A 4 -7.71 -31.43 9.14
CA ARG A 4 -7.87 -30.39 10.15
C ARG A 4 -7.61 -29.06 9.45
N TYR A 5 -8.68 -28.34 9.18
CA TYR A 5 -8.62 -26.94 8.77
C TYR A 5 -7.87 -26.18 9.86
N ASP A 6 -6.70 -25.62 9.52
CA ASP A 6 -5.90 -24.83 10.44
C ASP A 6 -6.66 -23.53 10.78
N GLN A 7 -7.19 -23.45 12.00
CA GLN A 7 -7.90 -22.29 12.53
C GLN A 7 -6.96 -21.10 12.85
N SER A 8 -5.65 -21.22 12.63
CA SER A 8 -4.70 -20.12 12.88
C SER A 8 -4.85 -18.96 11.89
N ALA A 9 -5.30 -19.23 10.66
CA ALA A 9 -5.52 -18.20 9.63
C ALA A 9 -6.77 -17.32 9.89
N VAL A 10 -7.71 -17.80 10.72
CA VAL A 10 -8.98 -17.09 10.98
C VAL A 10 -8.84 -16.00 12.08
N LYS A 11 -7.69 -15.93 12.77
CA LYS A 11 -7.45 -14.91 13.81
C LYS A 11 -6.86 -13.59 13.32
N GLY A 12 -6.33 -13.52 12.10
CA GLY A 12 -5.68 -12.30 11.59
C GLY A 12 -6.66 -11.24 11.06
N SER A 13 -7.82 -11.66 10.55
CA SER A 13 -8.77 -10.76 9.86
C SER A 13 -9.63 -9.91 10.80
N ASP A 14 -9.91 -10.36 12.03
CA ASP A 14 -10.68 -9.59 13.03
C ASP A 14 -9.85 -8.48 13.72
N MET A 15 -8.54 -8.43 13.42
CA MET A 15 -7.57 -7.51 14.03
C MET A 15 -7.23 -6.32 13.13
N LEU A 16 -7.62 -6.32 11.86
CA LEU A 16 -7.29 -5.27 10.89
C LEU A 16 -8.49 -4.36 10.61
N ASN A 17 -8.30 -3.06 10.78
CA ASN A 17 -9.29 -2.05 10.39
C ASN A 17 -8.85 -1.38 9.09
N PRO A 18 -9.75 -1.18 8.11
CA PRO A 18 -9.42 -0.41 6.92
C PRO A 18 -9.16 1.05 7.31
N VAL A 19 -8.03 1.58 6.86
CA VAL A 19 -7.60 2.97 7.07
C VAL A 19 -7.54 3.78 5.78
N MET A 20 -7.77 3.12 4.64
CA MET A 20 -7.86 3.73 3.31
C MET A 20 -9.22 3.43 2.65
N ASN A 21 -9.60 4.29 1.71
CA ASN A 21 -10.74 4.08 0.82
C ASN A 21 -10.31 4.17 -0.65
N ASN A 22 -11.21 3.76 -1.56
CA ASN A 22 -10.91 3.74 -2.99
C ASN A 22 -10.52 5.11 -3.55
N THR A 23 -11.12 6.20 -3.04
CA THR A 23 -10.79 7.56 -3.47
C THR A 23 -9.34 7.92 -3.14
N LYS A 24 -8.88 7.64 -1.91
CA LYS A 24 -7.49 7.87 -1.50
C LYS A 24 -6.51 7.00 -2.27
N TRP A 25 -6.88 5.75 -2.58
CA TRP A 25 -6.08 4.89 -3.45
C TRP A 25 -5.97 5.43 -4.88
N ASP A 26 -7.05 5.95 -5.45
CA ASP A 26 -7.03 6.61 -6.75
C ASP A 26 -6.17 7.89 -6.74
N GLU A 27 -6.21 8.67 -5.65
CA GLU A 27 -5.35 9.84 -5.48
C GLU A 27 -3.86 9.44 -5.48
N VAL A 28 -3.47 8.40 -4.72
CA VAL A 28 -2.10 7.86 -4.73
C VAL A 28 -1.73 7.40 -6.13
N ARG A 29 -2.59 6.60 -6.78
CA ARG A 29 -2.37 6.06 -8.11
C ARG A 29 -2.07 7.17 -9.13
N LEU A 30 -2.93 8.19 -9.18
CA LEU A 30 -2.80 9.28 -10.14
C LEU A 30 -1.59 10.17 -9.83
N ALA A 31 -1.29 10.40 -8.55
CA ALA A 31 -0.13 11.20 -8.17
C ALA A 31 1.19 10.51 -8.53
N MET A 32 1.33 9.21 -8.27
CA MET A 32 2.54 8.46 -8.63
C MET A 32 2.69 8.30 -10.14
N TYR A 33 1.59 8.08 -10.87
CA TYR A 33 1.56 8.06 -12.34
C TYR A 33 2.04 9.38 -12.96
N ALA A 34 1.73 10.52 -12.33
CA ALA A 34 2.12 11.84 -12.83
C ALA A 34 3.60 12.19 -12.60
N LEU A 35 4.34 11.39 -11.80
CA LEU A 35 5.77 11.60 -11.58
C LEU A 35 6.60 11.03 -12.74
N ASP A 36 7.72 11.68 -13.04
CA ASP A 36 8.68 11.24 -14.06
C ASP A 36 10.12 11.18 -13.48
N PRO A 37 10.75 9.99 -13.41
CA PRO A 37 10.15 8.68 -13.66
C PRO A 37 9.15 8.30 -12.56
N SER A 38 8.07 7.61 -12.92
CA SER A 38 7.14 7.07 -11.93
C SER A 38 7.86 6.05 -11.04
N PRO A 39 7.65 6.10 -9.71
CA PRO A 39 8.30 5.17 -8.78
C PRO A 39 7.82 3.74 -9.03
N ALA A 40 8.63 2.75 -8.66
CA ALA A 40 8.15 1.37 -8.67
C ALA A 40 7.30 1.11 -7.42
N TRP A 41 6.42 0.12 -7.46
CA TRP A 41 5.57 -0.27 -6.35
C TRP A 41 5.43 -1.78 -6.21
N SER A 42 5.20 -2.23 -4.99
CA SER A 42 4.75 -3.59 -4.68
C SER A 42 3.60 -3.56 -3.69
N THR A 43 2.78 -4.61 -3.68
CA THR A 43 1.67 -4.74 -2.72
C THR A 43 1.79 -6.01 -1.91
N LEU A 44 1.23 -5.96 -0.71
CA LEU A 44 0.79 -7.12 0.05
C LEU A 44 -0.73 -7.06 0.14
N VAL A 45 -1.40 -8.15 -0.20
CA VAL A 45 -2.85 -8.28 -0.02
C VAL A 45 -3.19 -9.24 1.14
N ALA A 46 -4.43 -9.18 1.62
CA ALA A 46 -4.88 -9.87 2.83
C ALA A 46 -4.71 -11.40 2.81
N ASN A 47 -4.68 -12.02 1.63
CA ASN A 47 -4.41 -13.46 1.48
C ASN A 47 -2.91 -13.83 1.54
N GLY A 48 -2.03 -12.85 1.79
CA GLY A 48 -0.57 -13.04 1.86
C GLY A 48 0.14 -12.98 0.51
N HIS A 49 -0.59 -12.83 -0.60
CA HIS A 49 0.02 -12.67 -1.92
C HIS A 49 0.75 -11.33 -2.03
N ARG A 50 1.90 -11.35 -2.71
CA ARG A 50 2.70 -10.17 -3.02
C ARG A 50 2.77 -9.98 -4.53
N TYR A 51 2.59 -8.75 -4.98
CA TYR A 51 2.77 -8.34 -6.37
C TYR A 51 3.88 -7.29 -6.49
N GLY A 52 4.58 -7.28 -7.62
CA GLY A 52 5.60 -6.30 -7.96
C GLY A 52 7.03 -6.77 -7.65
N PRO A 53 8.04 -5.89 -7.85
CA PRO A 53 7.88 -4.47 -8.20
C PRO A 53 7.37 -4.24 -9.64
N ASP A 54 6.49 -3.27 -9.82
CA ASP A 54 6.00 -2.76 -11.13
C ASP A 54 6.08 -1.22 -11.15
N ARG A 55 6.07 -0.59 -12.32
CA ARG A 55 6.02 0.88 -12.52
C ARG A 55 4.76 1.34 -13.22
N GLU A 56 3.91 0.44 -13.70
CA GLU A 56 2.67 0.80 -14.38
C GLU A 56 1.59 1.14 -13.32
N TRP A 57 1.39 2.44 -13.09
CA TRP A 57 0.43 2.93 -12.11
C TRP A 57 -0.98 3.06 -12.66
N PHE A 58 -1.16 3.31 -13.97
CA PHE A 58 -2.48 3.70 -14.47
C PHE A 58 -3.46 2.53 -14.54
N TYR A 59 -3.00 1.39 -15.05
CA TYR A 59 -3.77 0.17 -15.28
C TYR A 59 -3.44 -0.95 -14.28
N HIS A 60 -2.16 -1.28 -14.06
CA HIS A 60 -1.80 -2.46 -13.27
C HIS A 60 -2.10 -2.27 -11.78
N PHE A 61 -1.81 -1.09 -11.22
CA PHE A 61 -2.02 -0.82 -9.79
C PHE A 61 -3.49 -0.95 -9.34
N ARG A 62 -4.44 -0.68 -10.23
CA ARG A 62 -5.88 -0.79 -9.93
C ARG A 62 -6.49 -2.14 -10.29
N ASN A 63 -5.69 -3.06 -10.84
CA ASN A 63 -6.20 -4.33 -11.31
C ASN A 63 -6.62 -5.20 -10.12
N GLY A 64 -7.83 -5.76 -10.16
CA GLY A 64 -8.42 -6.49 -9.03
C GLY A 64 -9.02 -5.61 -7.92
N GLY A 65 -8.94 -4.28 -8.02
CA GLY A 65 -9.44 -3.35 -7.01
C GLY A 65 -8.45 -3.09 -5.86
N TYR A 66 -8.92 -2.41 -4.82
CA TYR A 66 -8.08 -2.00 -3.67
C TYR A 66 -8.49 -2.63 -2.34
N GLU A 67 -9.58 -3.40 -2.35
CA GLU A 67 -10.31 -3.78 -1.14
C GLU A 67 -9.46 -4.63 -0.20
N ASP A 68 -8.55 -5.45 -0.72
CA ASP A 68 -7.74 -6.39 0.06
C ASP A 68 -6.27 -5.95 0.21
N ILE A 69 -5.89 -4.77 -0.28
CA ILE A 69 -4.52 -4.24 -0.18
C ILE A 69 -4.22 -3.91 1.28
N VAL A 70 -3.32 -4.67 1.90
CA VAL A 70 -2.82 -4.43 3.26
C VAL A 70 -1.87 -3.25 3.28
N HIS A 71 -0.91 -3.22 2.34
CA HIS A 71 -0.04 -2.08 2.12
C HIS A 71 0.52 -2.04 0.69
N VAL A 72 0.97 -0.84 0.31
CA VAL A 72 1.73 -0.57 -0.91
C VAL A 72 3.09 -0.03 -0.51
N ASP A 73 4.15 -0.71 -0.91
CA ASP A 73 5.50 -0.18 -0.83
C ASP A 73 5.78 0.61 -2.12
N ILE A 74 6.20 1.87 -1.97
CA ILE A 74 6.61 2.75 -3.06
C ILE A 74 8.13 2.84 -3.02
N HIS A 75 8.79 2.26 -4.02
CA HIS A 75 10.23 2.15 -4.14
C HIS A 75 10.81 3.36 -4.87
N VAL A 76 11.75 4.05 -4.21
CA VAL A 76 12.42 5.23 -4.76
C VAL A 76 13.89 4.93 -5.04
N THR A 77 14.41 5.43 -6.15
CA THR A 77 15.80 5.13 -6.58
C THR A 77 16.75 6.30 -6.40
N THR A 78 16.24 7.52 -6.23
CA THR A 78 17.04 8.73 -6.09
C THR A 78 16.46 9.65 -5.02
N SER A 79 17.31 10.49 -4.42
CA SER A 79 16.87 11.51 -3.45
C SER A 79 15.85 12.47 -4.05
N HIS A 80 16.01 12.84 -5.33
CA HIS A 80 15.06 13.70 -6.02
C HIS A 80 13.68 13.04 -6.18
N GLN A 81 13.65 11.77 -6.62
CA GLN A 81 12.39 11.02 -6.70
C GLN A 81 11.74 10.86 -5.31
N ARG A 82 12.55 10.62 -4.27
CA ARG A 82 12.07 10.56 -2.88
C ARG A 82 11.36 11.85 -2.46
N GLU A 83 11.93 13.02 -2.74
CA GLU A 83 11.31 14.31 -2.42
C GLU A 83 9.98 14.51 -3.15
N LEU A 84 9.91 14.12 -4.42
CA LEU A 84 8.67 14.21 -5.22
C LEU A 84 7.57 13.30 -4.66
N VAL A 85 7.91 12.04 -4.36
CA VAL A 85 6.98 11.07 -3.76
C VAL A 85 6.52 11.56 -2.39
N GLN A 86 7.44 12.02 -1.52
CA GLN A 86 7.11 12.55 -0.20
C GLN A 86 6.15 13.75 -0.30
N SER A 87 6.42 14.68 -1.22
CA SER A 87 5.56 15.85 -1.43
C SER A 87 4.16 15.45 -1.91
N ALA A 88 4.07 14.45 -2.79
CA ALA A 88 2.80 13.93 -3.27
C ALA A 88 2.00 13.25 -2.14
N LEU A 89 2.62 12.33 -1.39
CA LEU A 89 1.96 11.61 -0.30
C LEU A 89 1.47 12.59 0.79
N ARG A 90 2.29 13.57 1.18
CA ARG A 90 1.91 14.62 2.14
C ARG A 90 0.70 15.44 1.72
N LYS A 91 0.55 15.71 0.41
CA LYS A 91 -0.62 16.44 -0.11
C LYS A 91 -1.87 15.58 -0.06
N ILE A 92 -1.75 14.28 -0.30
CA ILE A 92 -2.86 13.34 -0.24
C ILE A 92 -3.25 13.06 1.22
N HIS A 93 -2.29 13.12 2.14
CA HIS A 93 -2.45 12.81 3.56
C HIS A 93 -2.92 11.38 3.78
N VAL A 94 -1.97 10.44 3.71
CA VAL A 94 -2.26 9.00 3.74
C VAL A 94 -1.64 8.31 4.96
N PRO A 95 -2.28 7.26 5.49
CA PRO A 95 -1.68 6.42 6.51
C PRO A 95 -0.43 5.73 5.95
N GLY A 96 0.71 5.88 6.60
CA GLY A 96 1.96 5.32 6.12
C GLY A 96 3.18 5.75 6.89
N GLU A 97 4.32 5.23 6.46
CA GLU A 97 5.63 5.54 7.02
C GLU A 97 6.73 5.62 5.95
N GLU A 98 7.80 6.34 6.27
CA GLU A 98 9.01 6.34 5.47
C GLU A 98 9.83 5.09 5.80
N THR A 99 10.37 4.43 4.77
CA THR A 99 11.23 3.24 4.92
C THR A 99 12.65 3.57 4.47
N ALA A 100 13.58 2.61 4.47
CA ALA A 100 14.88 2.83 3.86
C ALA A 100 14.78 2.99 2.33
N ASP A 101 13.92 2.18 1.70
CA ASP A 101 13.80 2.04 0.25
C ASP A 101 12.72 2.93 -0.38
N GLY A 102 11.99 3.69 0.44
CA GLY A 102 10.96 4.63 -0.01
C GLY A 102 9.92 4.89 1.06
N PHE A 103 8.68 4.45 0.79
CA PHE A 103 7.51 4.69 1.65
C PHE A 103 6.61 3.45 1.68
N CYS A 104 5.95 3.19 2.81
CA CYS A 104 4.92 2.17 2.94
C CYS A 104 3.58 2.85 3.24
N VAL A 105 2.58 2.69 2.36
CA VAL A 105 1.23 3.22 2.53
C VAL A 105 0.30 2.10 2.97
N PHE A 106 -0.37 2.28 4.10
CA PHE A 106 -1.20 1.23 4.71
C PHE A 106 -2.64 1.28 4.20
N GLY A 107 -3.18 0.16 3.74
CA GLY A 107 -4.62 0.00 3.52
C GLY A 107 -5.37 -0.45 4.78
N TYR A 108 -4.68 -1.22 5.63
CA TYR A 108 -5.18 -1.74 6.88
C TYR A 108 -4.20 -1.47 8.02
N ALA A 109 -4.73 -1.25 9.23
CA ALA A 109 -3.94 -1.12 10.45
C ALA A 109 -4.49 -2.04 11.55
N GLU A 110 -3.62 -2.47 12.47
CA GLU A 110 -4.06 -3.25 13.62
C GLU A 110 -4.99 -2.44 14.53
N ARG A 111 -6.00 -3.10 15.10
CA ARG A 111 -6.93 -2.49 16.06
C ARG A 111 -6.17 -1.94 17.26
N GLY A 112 -6.33 -0.65 17.51
CA GLY A 112 -5.70 0.06 18.63
C GLY A 112 -4.29 0.58 18.33
N GLN A 113 -3.74 0.30 17.14
CA GLN A 113 -2.52 0.91 16.67
C GLN A 113 -2.80 2.34 16.19
N VAL A 114 -1.99 3.29 16.64
CA VAL A 114 -2.00 4.65 16.08
C VAL A 114 -1.22 4.61 14.78
N THR A 115 -1.91 4.82 13.66
CA THR A 115 -1.27 4.91 12.34
C THR A 115 -0.70 6.32 12.16
N ALA A 116 0.58 6.42 11.83
CA ALA A 116 1.18 7.67 11.38
C ALA A 116 0.63 8.04 10.00
N TYR A 117 0.61 9.33 9.69
CA TYR A 117 0.20 9.84 8.39
C TYR A 117 1.36 10.58 7.76
N ILE A 118 1.54 10.35 6.46
CA ILE A 118 2.44 11.11 5.60
C ILE A 118 1.61 12.21 4.96
#